data_AF-F7DA02-F1
#
_entry.id   AF-F7DA02-F1
#
_cell.length_a   1.000
_cell.length_b   1.000
_cell.length_c   1.000
_cell.angle_alpha   90.00
_cell.angle_beta   90.00
_cell.angle_gamma   90.00
#
_symmetry.space_group_name_H-M   'P 1'
#
loop_
_entity.id
_entity.type
_entity.pdbx_description
1 polymer ?
#
loop_
_entity_poly.entity_id
_entity_poly.type
_entity_poly.pdbx_seq_one_letter_code
_entity_poly.pdbx_strand_id
1 'polypeptide(L)'
;PLLFNILYCIFIGFIFSFVIFFLFSLGGGGKRNGRSKKWKEMLKLPHISYCNELRYSIEKDYNSLCDKQPIGRLLFRQFCDTKLDLKKCIEFLDAVAKYEVASDENRRDSALKVLDKYFKNGSAARLPEIPQDIVKECKERLEQSPCKELFKDCTRVVHDYLSGRPFEEYQESMYFSRFLQWKWLERQPVTKNTFRHYRVLGKGGFGEVCACQVRATGKMYACKKLEKKRIKKRKGEAMALNEKRILEKVHSRFVVSLSYTYETKDALCLVLTIMNGGDLKFHIYNMGNPGLDEERAIFYAAELCCGLEDLQRERIVYSIDILVHLCYIFCFVLVGTVGYWVSPEVINNEKYTFSPDWWGLGCLIYEMIQGQSPFRKRKEKIKREEVDRRVKEDQEVYSEKFSEEAQSICRMLLTKDPRKRLGCKGEGAAGVKLHPFFKGINFKRLEANMLDPPFSPDPRAVYCKDVLDIEQFSTVKGVNLDTTDDDFYSKFVTGCVSIPWQNEMIETECFKDINTYENDNLTSDGDDDKQTLRPKRGFFHRLFGRGVCFKSDYSDNEEEPMKL
;
A
#
# COMPACT_ATOMS: atom_id res chain seq x y z
N PRO A 1 -13.00 46.28 -7.86
CA PRO A 1 -13.38 45.42 -9.02
C PRO A 1 -12.38 44.29 -9.30
N LEU A 2 -11.08 44.59 -9.48
CA LEU A 2 -10.05 43.58 -9.78
C LEU A 2 -9.80 42.62 -8.59
N LEU A 3 -9.70 43.14 -7.36
CA LEU A 3 -9.58 42.33 -6.14
C LEU A 3 -10.80 41.42 -5.90
N PHE A 4 -12.00 41.90 -6.25
CA PHE A 4 -13.24 41.13 -6.08
C PHE A 4 -13.31 39.98 -7.10
N ASN A 5 -12.88 40.19 -8.35
CA ASN A 5 -12.76 39.14 -9.36
C ASN A 5 -11.64 38.12 -9.03
N ILE A 6 -10.53 38.55 -8.43
CA ILE A 6 -9.46 37.65 -7.97
C ILE A 6 -9.94 36.80 -6.79
N LEU A 7 -10.59 37.41 -5.79
CA LEU A 7 -11.21 36.64 -4.69
C LEU A 7 -12.29 35.70 -5.20
N TYR A 8 -13.15 36.12 -6.14
CA TYR A 8 -14.21 35.29 -6.71
C TYR A 8 -13.68 34.11 -7.55
N CYS A 9 -12.62 34.30 -8.33
CA CYS A 9 -11.93 33.21 -9.04
C CYS A 9 -11.20 32.24 -8.10
N ILE A 10 -10.61 32.74 -7.00
CA ILE A 10 -10.02 31.91 -5.94
C ILE A 10 -11.11 31.12 -5.20
N PHE A 11 -12.26 31.75 -4.91
CA PHE A 11 -13.39 31.13 -4.23
C PHE A 11 -14.10 30.07 -5.11
N ILE A 12 -14.23 30.33 -6.42
CA ILE A 12 -14.75 29.35 -7.39
C ILE A 12 -13.76 28.19 -7.58
N GLY A 13 -12.45 28.48 -7.69
CA GLY A 13 -11.41 27.44 -7.75
C GLY A 13 -11.34 26.59 -6.48
N PHE A 14 -11.62 27.19 -5.32
CA PHE A 14 -11.71 26.54 -4.01
C PHE A 14 -12.92 25.60 -3.92
N ILE A 15 -14.11 26.07 -4.27
CA ILE A 15 -15.32 25.23 -4.34
C ILE A 15 -15.12 24.12 -5.36
N PHE A 16 -14.55 24.41 -6.54
CA PHE A 16 -14.27 23.40 -7.55
C PHE A 16 -13.28 22.32 -7.05
N SER A 17 -12.14 22.69 -6.47
CA SER A 17 -11.14 21.74 -6.00
C SER A 17 -11.65 20.88 -4.83
N PHE A 18 -12.40 21.50 -3.91
CA PHE A 18 -13.00 20.84 -2.75
C PHE A 18 -14.12 19.87 -3.17
N VAL A 19 -15.04 20.31 -4.02
CA VAL A 19 -16.15 19.49 -4.55
C VAL A 19 -15.63 18.39 -5.47
N ILE A 20 -14.59 18.65 -6.28
CA ILE A 20 -13.95 17.65 -7.15
C ILE A 20 -13.28 16.55 -6.31
N PHE A 21 -12.46 16.90 -5.31
CA PHE A 21 -11.82 15.89 -4.46
C PHE A 21 -12.87 15.00 -3.79
N PHE A 22 -13.95 15.59 -3.29
CA PHE A 22 -15.03 14.86 -2.65
C PHE A 22 -15.82 13.97 -3.64
N LEU A 23 -16.15 14.47 -4.83
CA LEU A 23 -16.75 13.71 -5.93
C LEU A 23 -15.91 12.49 -6.32
N PHE A 24 -14.57 12.60 -6.28
CA PHE A 24 -13.65 11.51 -6.62
C PHE A 24 -13.33 10.58 -5.44
N SER A 25 -13.31 11.10 -4.20
CA SER A 25 -13.12 10.31 -2.98
C SER A 25 -14.32 9.41 -2.66
N LEU A 26 -15.54 9.81 -3.06
CA LEU A 26 -16.75 8.98 -2.96
C LEU A 26 -16.98 8.06 -4.18
N GLY A 27 -15.94 7.81 -5.00
CA GLY A 27 -16.04 6.90 -6.14
C GLY A 27 -16.24 7.57 -7.50
N GLY A 28 -15.91 8.86 -7.64
CA GLY A 28 -15.86 9.55 -8.93
C GLY A 28 -17.21 9.63 -9.64
N GLY A 29 -17.96 10.72 -9.41
CA GLY A 29 -19.28 10.96 -10.01
C GLY A 29 -19.49 10.40 -11.42
N GLY A 30 -20.16 9.25 -11.52
CA GLY A 30 -20.60 8.61 -12.77
C GLY A 30 -20.33 7.11 -12.86
N LYS A 31 -20.93 6.43 -13.86
CA LYS A 31 -20.85 4.98 -14.14
C LYS A 31 -19.43 4.42 -14.42
N ARG A 32 -18.37 5.22 -14.28
CA ARG A 32 -16.99 4.89 -14.67
C ARG A 32 -16.01 4.88 -13.49
N ASN A 33 -16.48 5.09 -12.26
CA ASN A 33 -15.67 5.08 -11.03
C ASN A 33 -14.38 5.92 -11.14
N GLY A 34 -14.47 7.09 -11.81
CA GLY A 34 -13.33 7.98 -12.05
C GLY A 34 -12.39 7.65 -13.23
N ARG A 35 -12.55 6.50 -13.92
CA ARG A 35 -11.71 6.08 -15.05
C ARG A 35 -11.79 7.05 -16.25
N SER A 36 -10.67 7.18 -16.98
CA SER A 36 -10.60 7.91 -18.25
C SER A 36 -11.51 7.28 -19.32
N LYS A 37 -12.07 8.07 -20.25
CA LYS A 37 -12.88 7.52 -21.36
C LYS A 37 -12.09 6.53 -22.24
N LYS A 38 -10.77 6.68 -22.29
CA LYS A 38 -9.84 5.85 -23.10
C LYS A 38 -9.11 4.79 -22.26
N TRP A 39 -9.60 4.44 -21.07
CA TRP A 39 -8.86 3.56 -20.16
C TRP A 39 -8.54 2.17 -20.74
N LYS A 40 -9.44 1.61 -21.55
CA LYS A 40 -9.21 0.33 -22.26
C LYS A 40 -8.07 0.42 -23.29
N GLU A 41 -7.92 1.57 -23.94
CA GLU A 41 -6.79 1.81 -24.86
C GLU A 41 -5.48 1.95 -24.08
N MET A 42 -5.53 2.58 -22.90
CA MET A 42 -4.35 2.77 -22.04
C MET A 42 -3.86 1.46 -21.39
N LEU A 43 -4.76 0.51 -21.14
CA LEU A 43 -4.45 -0.79 -20.51
C LEU A 43 -4.61 -1.96 -21.50
N LYS A 44 -4.41 -1.72 -22.80
CA LYS A 44 -4.53 -2.78 -23.80
C LYS A 44 -3.40 -3.79 -23.65
N LEU A 45 -3.73 -5.07 -23.49
CA LEU A 45 -2.74 -6.14 -23.41
C LEU A 45 -1.93 -6.22 -24.71
N PRO A 46 -0.59 -6.36 -24.62
CA PRO A 46 0.26 -6.50 -25.80
C PRO A 46 0.07 -7.86 -26.46
N HIS A 47 0.49 -7.97 -27.72
CA HIS A 47 0.61 -9.27 -28.38
C HIS A 47 1.69 -10.13 -27.68
N ILE A 48 1.49 -11.45 -27.65
CA ILE A 48 2.34 -12.40 -26.89
C ILE A 48 3.82 -12.31 -27.31
N SER A 49 4.09 -12.01 -28.59
CA SER A 49 5.46 -11.85 -29.11
C SER A 49 6.28 -10.79 -28.37
N TYR A 50 5.66 -9.70 -27.91
CA TYR A 50 6.34 -8.64 -27.14
C TYR A 50 6.69 -9.07 -25.71
N CYS A 51 6.13 -10.19 -25.24
CA CYS A 51 6.35 -10.73 -23.91
C CYS A 51 7.45 -11.80 -23.86
N ASN A 52 8.02 -12.20 -25.02
CA ASN A 52 9.04 -13.24 -25.09
C ASN A 52 10.30 -12.87 -24.29
N GLU A 53 10.77 -11.62 -24.39
CA GLU A 53 11.90 -11.13 -23.58
C GLU A 53 11.60 -11.16 -22.08
N LEU A 54 10.35 -10.91 -21.69
CA LEU A 54 9.92 -11.01 -20.29
C LEU A 54 9.91 -12.46 -19.79
N ARG A 55 9.61 -13.42 -20.68
CA ARG A 55 9.63 -14.86 -20.34
C ARG A 55 11.02 -15.34 -19.93
N TYR A 56 12.08 -14.79 -20.54
CA TYR A 56 13.47 -15.13 -20.21
C TYR A 56 14.04 -14.32 -19.03
N SER A 57 13.62 -13.06 -18.88
CA SER A 57 14.16 -12.18 -17.84
C SER A 57 13.50 -12.33 -16.47
N ILE A 58 12.35 -12.99 -16.37
CA ILE A 58 11.63 -13.16 -15.10
C ILE A 58 12.20 -14.32 -14.29
N GLU A 59 12.45 -14.08 -13.00
CA GLU A 59 12.84 -15.14 -12.08
C GLU A 59 11.67 -16.11 -11.87
N LYS A 60 11.93 -17.39 -12.11
CA LYS A 60 10.94 -18.46 -12.04
C LYS A 60 10.75 -18.97 -10.61
N ASP A 61 10.50 -18.06 -9.68
CA ASP A 61 10.25 -18.40 -8.27
C ASP A 61 8.74 -18.55 -8.01
N TYR A 62 8.33 -19.72 -7.50
CA TYR A 62 6.94 -20.02 -7.17
C TYR A 62 6.37 -19.07 -6.11
N ASN A 63 7.13 -18.80 -5.04
CA ASN A 63 6.68 -17.96 -3.94
C ASN A 63 6.44 -16.52 -4.44
N SER A 64 7.34 -15.98 -5.25
CA SER A 64 7.20 -14.66 -5.85
C SER A 64 6.04 -14.56 -6.85
N LEU A 65 5.89 -15.53 -7.76
CA LEU A 65 4.95 -15.45 -8.88
C LEU A 65 3.53 -15.90 -8.51
N CYS A 66 3.39 -16.96 -7.74
CA CYS A 66 2.11 -17.63 -7.48
C CYS A 66 1.53 -17.34 -6.09
N ASP A 67 2.33 -16.85 -5.14
CA ASP A 67 1.87 -16.54 -3.78
C ASP A 67 1.86 -15.03 -3.50
N LYS A 68 3.03 -14.37 -3.58
CA LYS A 68 3.18 -12.94 -3.24
C LYS A 68 2.51 -11.99 -4.23
N GLN A 69 2.57 -12.28 -5.54
CA GLN A 69 2.01 -11.42 -6.58
C GLN A 69 0.51 -11.67 -6.77
N PRO A 70 -0.37 -10.69 -6.49
CA PRO A 70 -1.82 -10.88 -6.50
C PRO A 70 -2.38 -11.38 -7.84
N ILE A 71 -1.97 -10.80 -8.97
CA ILE A 71 -2.45 -11.23 -10.29
C ILE A 71 -1.92 -12.62 -10.63
N GLY A 72 -0.64 -12.89 -10.31
CA GLY A 72 -0.04 -14.20 -10.53
C GLY A 72 -0.72 -15.30 -9.70
N ARG A 73 -1.05 -15.02 -8.44
CA ARG A 73 -1.85 -15.90 -7.57
C ARG A 73 -3.24 -16.17 -8.15
N LEU A 74 -3.93 -15.15 -8.67
CA LEU A 74 -5.25 -15.34 -9.29
C LEU A 74 -5.18 -16.19 -10.57
N LEU A 75 -4.21 -15.92 -11.45
CA LEU A 75 -4.02 -16.69 -12.69
C LEU A 75 -3.59 -18.13 -12.41
N PHE A 76 -2.74 -18.35 -11.41
CA PHE A 76 -2.37 -19.69 -10.96
C PHE A 76 -3.58 -20.45 -10.39
N ARG A 77 -4.43 -19.78 -9.60
CA ARG A 77 -5.69 -20.39 -9.12
C ARG A 77 -6.65 -20.73 -10.25
N GLN A 78 -6.80 -19.85 -11.24
CA GLN A 78 -7.59 -20.14 -12.44
C GLN A 78 -7.05 -21.35 -13.20
N PHE A 79 -5.73 -21.52 -13.27
CA PHE A 79 -5.11 -22.73 -13.82
C PHE A 79 -5.42 -23.96 -12.95
N CYS A 80 -5.26 -23.87 -11.63
CA CYS A 80 -5.56 -24.97 -10.71
C CYS A 80 -7.04 -25.40 -10.78
N ASP A 81 -7.98 -24.48 -11.01
CA ASP A 81 -9.40 -24.80 -11.14
C ASP A 81 -9.72 -25.69 -12.36
N THR A 82 -8.83 -25.73 -13.36
CA THR A 82 -8.98 -26.63 -14.52
C THR A 82 -8.68 -28.09 -14.20
N LYS A 83 -7.94 -28.37 -13.11
CA LYS A 83 -7.51 -29.72 -12.72
C LYS A 83 -8.09 -30.08 -11.35
N LEU A 84 -8.81 -31.19 -11.26
CA LEU A 84 -9.53 -31.57 -10.04
C LEU A 84 -8.61 -31.74 -8.82
N ASP A 85 -7.41 -32.29 -9.01
CA ASP A 85 -6.44 -32.53 -7.94
C ASP A 85 -5.86 -31.22 -7.39
N LEU A 86 -5.53 -30.26 -8.27
CA LEU A 86 -5.01 -28.95 -7.88
C LEU A 86 -6.09 -28.10 -7.23
N LYS A 87 -7.32 -28.16 -7.74
CA LYS A 87 -8.47 -27.47 -7.15
C LYS A 87 -8.67 -27.81 -5.68
N LYS A 88 -8.58 -29.10 -5.31
CA LYS A 88 -8.70 -29.53 -3.91
C LYS A 88 -7.56 -29.00 -3.03
N CYS A 89 -6.34 -28.89 -3.56
CA CYS A 89 -5.22 -28.27 -2.84
C CYS A 89 -5.51 -26.80 -2.53
N ILE A 90 -6.04 -26.05 -3.50
CA ILE A 90 -6.44 -24.65 -3.29
C ILE A 90 -7.60 -24.53 -2.30
N GLU A 91 -8.62 -25.39 -2.39
CA GLU A 91 -9.74 -25.41 -1.43
C GLU A 91 -9.27 -25.75 0.00
N PHE A 92 -8.24 -26.58 0.15
CA PHE A 92 -7.62 -26.85 1.44
C PHE A 92 -6.92 -25.60 1.99
N LEU A 93 -6.09 -24.94 1.20
CA LEU A 93 -5.41 -23.68 1.59
C LEU A 93 -6.42 -22.59 2.00
N ASP A 94 -7.54 -22.48 1.27
CA ASP A 94 -8.60 -21.52 1.59
C ASP A 94 -9.34 -21.88 2.88
N ALA A 95 -9.48 -23.18 3.18
CA ALA A 95 -10.07 -23.63 4.43
C ALA A 95 -9.15 -23.38 5.63
N VAL A 96 -7.83 -23.56 5.46
CA VAL A 96 -6.83 -23.21 6.48
C VAL A 96 -6.80 -21.70 6.73
N ALA A 97 -6.81 -20.88 5.67
CA ALA A 97 -6.86 -19.42 5.82
C ALA A 97 -8.12 -18.96 6.59
N LYS A 98 -9.27 -19.62 6.39
CA LYS A 98 -10.50 -19.38 7.16
C LYS A 98 -10.38 -19.83 8.62
N TYR A 99 -9.65 -20.91 8.89
CA TYR A 99 -9.40 -21.38 10.25
C TYR A 99 -8.53 -20.39 11.05
N GLU A 100 -7.48 -19.84 10.45
CA GLU A 100 -6.53 -18.93 11.12
C GLU A 100 -7.20 -17.64 11.63
N VAL A 101 -8.26 -17.21 10.94
CA VAL A 101 -9.04 -16.00 11.26
C VAL A 101 -10.30 -16.28 12.09
N ALA A 102 -10.64 -17.54 12.34
CA ALA A 102 -11.80 -17.91 13.14
C ALA A 102 -11.67 -17.45 14.61
N SER A 103 -12.80 -17.07 15.22
CA SER A 103 -12.89 -16.76 16.65
C SER A 103 -12.42 -17.93 17.51
N ASP A 104 -11.93 -17.64 18.72
CA ASP A 104 -11.43 -18.68 19.63
C ASP A 104 -12.50 -19.75 19.92
N GLU A 105 -13.77 -19.36 20.02
CA GLU A 105 -14.93 -20.24 20.24
C GLU A 105 -15.19 -21.19 19.06
N ASN A 106 -15.11 -20.71 17.82
CA ASN A 106 -15.41 -21.48 16.61
C ASN A 106 -14.18 -22.20 16.03
N ARG A 107 -13.00 -22.00 16.63
CA ARG A 107 -11.73 -22.50 16.10
C ARG A 107 -11.69 -24.02 16.13
N ARG A 108 -12.12 -24.64 17.23
CA ARG A 108 -12.12 -26.11 17.39
C ARG A 108 -13.01 -26.77 16.34
N ASP A 109 -14.21 -26.26 16.15
CA ASP A 109 -15.16 -26.78 15.15
C ASP A 109 -14.66 -26.58 13.72
N SER A 110 -14.01 -25.45 13.45
CA SER A 110 -13.42 -25.17 12.14
C SER A 110 -12.24 -26.10 11.84
N ALA A 111 -11.37 -26.38 12.81
CA ALA A 111 -10.30 -27.38 12.68
C ALA A 111 -10.85 -28.79 12.42
N LEU A 112 -11.88 -29.20 13.17
CA LEU A 112 -12.53 -30.50 12.98
C LEU A 112 -13.14 -30.62 11.58
N LYS A 113 -13.78 -29.57 11.06
CA LYS A 113 -14.30 -29.54 9.68
C LYS A 113 -13.20 -29.70 8.63
N VAL A 114 -12.04 -29.05 8.83
CA VAL A 114 -10.89 -29.20 7.92
C VAL A 114 -10.35 -30.63 7.97
N LEU A 115 -10.17 -31.20 9.17
CA LEU A 115 -9.70 -32.56 9.36
C LEU A 115 -10.67 -33.61 8.77
N ASP A 116 -11.96 -33.44 8.99
CA ASP A 116 -13.00 -34.36 8.50
C ASP A 116 -13.14 -34.30 6.97
N LYS A 117 -13.10 -33.10 6.37
CA LYS A 117 -13.25 -32.91 4.92
C LYS A 117 -12.06 -33.43 4.12
N TYR A 118 -10.83 -33.26 4.63
CA TYR A 118 -9.61 -33.49 3.84
C TYR A 118 -8.77 -34.69 4.29
N PHE A 119 -8.92 -35.18 5.53
CA PHE A 119 -8.06 -36.22 6.10
C PHE A 119 -8.81 -37.46 6.60
N LYS A 120 -10.12 -37.57 6.37
CA LYS A 120 -10.91 -38.76 6.74
C LYS A 120 -10.89 -39.81 5.65
N ASN A 121 -10.65 -41.07 6.04
CA ASN A 121 -10.61 -42.22 5.15
C ASN A 121 -11.90 -42.33 4.34
N GLY A 122 -11.82 -42.11 3.02
CA GLY A 122 -12.95 -42.19 2.09
C GLY A 122 -13.12 -41.01 1.14
N SER A 123 -12.35 -39.91 1.27
CA SER A 123 -12.42 -38.82 0.28
C SER A 123 -11.76 -39.23 -1.04
N ALA A 124 -12.58 -39.46 -2.07
CA ALA A 124 -12.22 -40.07 -3.36
C ALA A 124 -11.23 -39.27 -4.27
N ALA A 125 -10.47 -38.29 -3.78
CA ALA A 125 -9.25 -37.84 -4.46
C ALA A 125 -8.22 -37.41 -3.42
N ARG A 126 -6.99 -37.94 -3.56
CA ARG A 126 -5.90 -37.77 -2.59
C ARG A 126 -5.34 -36.36 -2.70
N LEU A 127 -5.24 -35.65 -1.57
CA LEU A 127 -4.26 -34.58 -1.41
C LEU A 127 -2.85 -35.16 -1.70
N PRO A 128 -1.83 -34.32 -1.98
CA PRO A 128 -0.43 -34.77 -2.04
C PRO A 128 -0.12 -35.64 -0.81
N GLU A 129 0.82 -36.59 -0.89
CA GLU A 129 1.16 -37.50 0.23
C GLU A 129 1.66 -36.73 1.47
N ILE A 130 0.74 -36.13 2.21
CA ILE A 130 1.02 -35.46 3.47
C ILE A 130 1.37 -36.59 4.45
N PRO A 131 2.58 -36.58 5.04
CA PRO A 131 3.00 -37.60 5.99
C PRO A 131 1.95 -37.77 7.10
N GLN A 132 1.55 -39.01 7.35
CA GLN A 132 0.53 -39.33 8.36
C GLN A 132 0.95 -38.85 9.76
N ASP A 133 2.26 -38.75 10.02
CA ASP A 133 2.83 -38.24 11.25
C ASP A 133 2.46 -36.77 11.51
N ILE A 134 2.48 -35.92 10.46
CA ILE A 134 2.09 -34.51 10.56
C ILE A 134 0.59 -34.40 10.87
N VAL A 135 -0.23 -35.24 10.23
CA VAL A 135 -1.69 -35.27 10.47
C VAL A 135 -1.99 -35.75 11.89
N LYS A 136 -1.22 -36.71 12.41
CA LYS A 136 -1.33 -37.20 13.79
C LYS A 136 -0.94 -36.12 14.78
N GLU A 137 0.17 -35.42 14.56
CA GLU A 137 0.62 -34.30 15.37
C GLU A 137 -0.41 -33.16 15.40
N CYS A 138 -1.04 -32.83 14.26
CA CYS A 138 -2.14 -31.86 14.22
C CYS A 138 -3.35 -32.32 15.05
N LYS A 139 -3.70 -33.61 15.07
CA LYS A 139 -4.79 -34.14 15.91
C LYS A 139 -4.45 -34.06 17.40
N GLU A 140 -3.24 -34.45 17.78
CA GLU A 140 -2.76 -34.39 19.16
C GLU A 140 -2.69 -32.94 19.68
N ARG A 141 -2.19 -32.01 18.87
CA ARG A 141 -2.15 -30.57 19.20
C ARG A 141 -3.55 -29.97 19.30
N LEU A 142 -4.49 -30.39 18.46
CA LEU A 142 -5.90 -29.94 18.55
C LEU A 142 -6.57 -30.38 19.86
N GLU A 143 -6.22 -31.56 20.37
CA GLU A 143 -6.73 -32.07 21.64
C GLU A 143 -6.17 -31.31 22.84
N GLN A 144 -4.89 -30.92 22.81
CA GLN A 144 -4.23 -30.19 23.90
C GLN A 144 -4.62 -28.71 23.94
N SER A 145 -4.49 -27.98 22.82
CA SER A 145 -4.88 -26.57 22.73
C SER A 145 -4.99 -26.15 21.26
N PRO A 146 -6.14 -25.63 20.78
CA PRO A 146 -6.30 -25.18 19.41
C PRO A 146 -5.47 -23.90 19.16
N CYS A 147 -4.21 -24.09 18.78
CA CYS A 147 -3.30 -23.01 18.42
C CYS A 147 -3.58 -22.51 16.99
N LYS A 148 -3.28 -21.23 16.74
CA LYS A 148 -3.58 -20.61 15.43
C LYS A 148 -2.68 -21.15 14.30
N GLU A 149 -1.50 -21.69 14.63
CA GLU A 149 -0.52 -22.23 13.67
C GLU A 149 -0.66 -23.75 13.45
N LEU A 150 -1.81 -24.34 13.79
CA LEU A 150 -2.03 -25.79 13.80
C LEU A 150 -1.72 -26.49 12.46
N PHE A 151 -2.06 -25.85 11.34
CA PHE A 151 -1.93 -26.42 10.00
C PHE A 151 -0.73 -25.87 9.20
N LYS A 152 0.21 -25.18 9.86
CA LYS A 152 1.36 -24.55 9.18
C LYS A 152 2.22 -25.57 8.44
N ASP A 153 2.50 -26.71 9.06
CA ASP A 153 3.30 -27.77 8.46
C ASP A 153 2.56 -28.46 7.30
N CYS A 154 1.25 -28.67 7.42
CA CYS A 154 0.42 -29.16 6.30
C CYS A 154 0.40 -28.18 5.12
N THR A 155 0.30 -26.88 5.42
CA THR A 155 0.32 -25.81 4.40
C THR A 155 1.65 -25.80 3.66
N ARG A 156 2.78 -25.92 4.38
CA ARG A 156 4.12 -26.01 3.77
C ARG A 156 4.20 -27.15 2.76
N VAL A 157 3.77 -28.36 3.13
CA VAL A 157 3.80 -29.53 2.24
C VAL A 157 2.97 -29.30 0.96
N VAL A 158 1.81 -28.65 1.07
CA VAL A 158 0.98 -28.33 -0.11
C VAL A 158 1.66 -27.30 -1.00
N HIS A 159 2.28 -26.27 -0.43
CA HIS A 159 3.05 -25.30 -1.21
C HIS A 159 4.28 -25.95 -1.89
N ASP A 160 4.97 -26.86 -1.21
CA ASP A 160 6.11 -27.60 -1.79
C ASP A 160 5.66 -28.44 -2.99
N TYR A 161 4.53 -29.13 -2.88
CA TYR A 161 3.94 -29.87 -4.00
C TYR A 161 3.56 -28.95 -5.17
N LEU A 162 2.87 -27.84 -4.89
CA LEU A 162 2.45 -26.87 -5.91
C LEU A 162 3.64 -26.19 -6.61
N SER A 163 4.77 -26.03 -5.90
CA SER A 163 6.00 -25.42 -6.43
C SER A 163 6.77 -26.29 -7.44
N GLY A 164 6.49 -27.60 -7.47
CA GLY A 164 7.14 -28.54 -8.38
C GLY A 164 6.41 -28.65 -9.72
N ARG A 165 5.96 -29.86 -10.04
CA ARG A 165 5.30 -30.19 -11.31
C ARG A 165 4.11 -29.28 -11.67
N PRO A 166 3.19 -28.92 -10.75
CA PRO A 166 2.07 -28.02 -11.09
C PRO A 166 2.53 -26.63 -11.55
N PHE A 167 3.64 -26.13 -11.01
CA PHE A 167 4.20 -24.84 -11.40
C PHE A 167 4.88 -24.88 -12.77
N GLU A 168 5.57 -25.97 -13.11
CA GLU A 168 6.12 -26.19 -14.46
C GLU A 168 5.01 -26.23 -15.51
N GLU A 169 3.94 -26.98 -15.24
CA GLU A 169 2.77 -27.06 -16.13
C GLU A 169 2.04 -25.71 -16.25
N TYR A 170 2.04 -24.89 -15.20
CA TYR A 170 1.53 -23.53 -15.25
C TYR A 170 2.37 -22.64 -16.18
N GLN A 171 3.71 -22.73 -16.11
CA GLN A 171 4.62 -21.92 -16.95
C GLN A 171 4.41 -22.15 -18.46
N GLU A 172 4.04 -23.38 -18.85
CA GLU A 172 3.75 -23.72 -20.24
C GLU A 172 2.29 -23.42 -20.64
N SER A 173 1.45 -23.03 -19.70
CA SER A 173 0.04 -22.74 -19.96
C SER A 173 -0.21 -21.35 -20.56
N MET A 174 -1.40 -21.17 -21.14
CA MET A 174 -1.89 -19.85 -21.57
C MET A 174 -2.03 -18.85 -20.41
N TYR A 175 -2.21 -19.33 -19.18
CA TYR A 175 -2.37 -18.47 -17.99
C TYR A 175 -1.06 -17.77 -17.65
N PHE A 176 0.08 -18.43 -17.81
CA PHE A 176 1.37 -17.79 -17.65
C PHE A 176 1.67 -16.80 -18.79
N SER A 177 1.31 -17.13 -20.03
CA SER A 177 1.40 -16.16 -21.14
C SER A 177 0.56 -14.91 -20.86
N ARG A 178 -0.64 -15.07 -20.28
CA ARG A 178 -1.47 -13.96 -19.81
C ARG A 178 -0.83 -13.17 -18.67
N PHE A 179 -0.21 -13.85 -17.71
CA PHE A 179 0.55 -13.20 -16.64
C PHE A 179 1.67 -12.33 -17.19
N LEU A 180 2.40 -12.79 -18.21
CA LEU A 180 3.45 -12.01 -18.87
C LEU A 180 2.89 -10.75 -19.56
N GLN A 181 1.71 -10.83 -20.18
CA GLN A 181 1.04 -9.64 -20.73
C GLN A 181 0.73 -8.60 -19.63
N TRP A 182 0.26 -9.04 -18.47
CA TRP A 182 0.05 -8.16 -17.31
C TRP A 182 1.38 -7.59 -16.78
N LYS A 183 2.43 -8.41 -16.73
CA LYS A 183 3.76 -7.97 -16.31
C LYS A 183 4.37 -6.95 -17.26
N TRP A 184 4.09 -7.07 -18.56
CA TRP A 184 4.49 -6.09 -19.57
C TRP A 184 3.81 -4.73 -19.36
N LEU A 185 2.50 -4.73 -19.05
CA LEU A 185 1.76 -3.52 -18.70
C LEU A 185 2.30 -2.86 -17.42
N GLU A 186 2.66 -3.68 -16.42
CA GLU A 186 3.26 -3.20 -15.17
C GLU A 186 4.59 -2.48 -15.40
N ARG A 187 5.41 -2.95 -16.35
CA ARG A 187 6.74 -2.39 -16.69
C ARG A 187 6.68 -1.15 -17.59
N GLN A 188 5.51 -0.69 -18.00
CA GLN A 188 5.42 0.52 -18.83
C GLN A 188 5.89 1.77 -18.07
N PRO A 189 6.52 2.73 -18.76
CA PRO A 189 7.08 3.92 -18.13
C PRO A 189 6.00 4.76 -17.47
N VAL A 190 6.23 5.12 -16.21
CA VAL A 190 5.34 5.98 -15.42
C VAL A 190 5.75 7.43 -15.61
N THR A 191 4.81 8.28 -15.99
CA THR A 191 5.05 9.73 -16.17
C THR A 191 4.00 10.55 -15.44
N LYS A 192 4.21 11.87 -15.39
CA LYS A 192 3.20 12.82 -14.89
C LYS A 192 1.82 12.61 -15.55
N ASN A 193 1.78 12.18 -16.80
CA ASN A 193 0.54 11.99 -17.56
C ASN A 193 -0.29 10.78 -17.12
N THR A 194 0.29 9.86 -16.33
CA THR A 194 -0.42 8.72 -15.73
C THR A 194 -1.43 9.18 -14.68
N PHE A 195 -1.19 10.33 -14.04
CA PHE A 195 -1.96 10.81 -12.91
C PHE A 195 -2.74 12.10 -13.22
N ARG A 196 -3.85 12.30 -12.51
CA ARG A 196 -4.49 13.60 -12.31
C ARG A 196 -4.16 14.07 -10.89
N HIS A 197 -3.67 15.28 -10.74
CA HIS A 197 -3.37 15.86 -9.42
C HIS A 197 -4.55 16.72 -8.93
N TYR A 198 -4.79 16.68 -7.63
CA TYR A 198 -5.85 17.39 -6.91
C TYR A 198 -5.24 18.26 -5.80
N ARG A 199 -6.01 18.56 -4.75
CA ARG A 199 -5.60 19.39 -3.63
C ARG A 199 -4.35 18.87 -2.91
N VAL A 200 -3.61 19.82 -2.34
CA VAL A 200 -2.54 19.53 -1.37
C VAL A 200 -3.17 19.01 -0.08
N LEU A 201 -2.64 17.92 0.43
CA LEU A 201 -3.05 17.27 1.69
C LEU A 201 -2.16 17.70 2.85
N GLY A 202 -0.87 17.97 2.59
CA GLY A 202 0.07 18.38 3.62
C GLY A 202 1.43 18.76 3.05
N LYS A 203 2.33 19.19 3.94
CA LYS A 203 3.69 19.63 3.62
C LYS A 203 4.69 18.77 4.36
N GLY A 204 5.67 18.23 3.64
CA GLY A 204 6.78 17.45 4.19
C GLY A 204 8.09 18.23 4.19
N GLY A 205 9.17 17.63 4.72
CA GLY A 205 10.48 18.31 4.83
C GLY A 205 11.10 18.73 3.49
N PHE A 206 10.85 17.96 2.43
CA PHE A 206 11.44 18.16 1.10
C PHE A 206 10.44 18.65 0.03
N GLY A 207 9.18 18.89 0.38
CA GLY A 207 8.16 19.34 -0.56
C GLY A 207 6.74 19.13 -0.04
N GLU A 208 5.79 18.89 -0.94
CA GLU A 208 4.36 18.79 -0.63
C GLU A 208 3.81 17.38 -0.89
N VAL A 209 2.70 17.05 -0.23
CA VAL A 209 1.91 15.86 -0.50
C VAL A 209 0.57 16.31 -1.04
N CYS A 210 0.17 15.81 -2.21
CA CYS A 210 -1.11 16.12 -2.83
C CYS A 210 -1.88 14.84 -3.17
N ALA A 211 -3.21 14.91 -3.21
CA ALA A 211 -4.01 13.81 -3.71
C ALA A 211 -3.82 13.68 -5.24
N CYS A 212 -3.72 12.45 -5.73
CA CYS A 212 -3.70 12.16 -7.16
C CYS A 212 -4.58 10.96 -7.49
N GLN A 213 -4.99 10.84 -8.75
CA GLN A 213 -5.77 9.72 -9.26
C GLN A 213 -5.08 9.12 -10.47
N VAL A 214 -4.98 7.79 -10.54
CA VAL A 214 -4.53 7.10 -11.75
C VAL A 214 -5.60 7.22 -12.82
N ARG A 215 -5.25 7.75 -13.99
CA ARG A 215 -6.21 8.02 -15.06
C ARG A 215 -6.86 6.77 -15.62
N ALA A 216 -6.11 5.67 -15.69
CA ALA A 216 -6.58 4.42 -16.27
C ALA A 216 -7.58 3.72 -15.34
N THR A 217 -7.23 3.55 -14.07
CA THR A 217 -7.98 2.74 -13.10
C THR A 217 -8.98 3.56 -12.28
N GLY A 218 -8.77 4.87 -12.15
CA GLY A 218 -9.56 5.73 -11.29
C GLY A 218 -9.17 5.66 -9.81
N LYS A 219 -8.15 4.86 -9.43
CA LYS A 219 -7.73 4.72 -8.04
C LYS A 219 -7.08 6.00 -7.50
N MET A 220 -7.46 6.38 -6.29
CA MET A 220 -6.94 7.54 -5.57
C MET A 220 -5.67 7.17 -4.79
N TYR A 221 -4.71 8.09 -4.79
CA TYR A 221 -3.40 7.97 -4.15
C TYR A 221 -2.95 9.32 -3.57
N ALA A 222 -1.93 9.28 -2.71
CA ALA A 222 -1.20 10.45 -2.25
C ALA A 222 0.15 10.53 -2.98
N CYS A 223 0.40 11.65 -3.66
CA CYS A 223 1.67 11.93 -4.34
C CYS A 223 2.53 12.85 -3.47
N LYS A 224 3.56 12.26 -2.85
CA LYS A 224 4.62 13.00 -2.13
C LYS A 224 5.66 13.46 -3.14
N LYS A 225 5.75 14.77 -3.34
CA LYS A 225 6.69 15.43 -4.24
C LYS A 225 7.90 15.93 -3.44
N LEU A 226 9.09 15.48 -3.82
CA LEU A 226 10.36 15.89 -3.25
C LEU A 226 11.08 16.80 -4.25
N GLU A 227 11.25 18.08 -3.92
CA GLU A 227 11.88 19.07 -4.81
C GLU A 227 13.37 18.75 -5.02
N LYS A 228 13.80 18.51 -6.27
CA LYS A 228 15.18 18.11 -6.61
C LYS A 228 16.22 19.09 -6.06
N LYS A 229 16.01 20.39 -6.26
CA LYS A 229 16.91 21.46 -5.76
C LYS A 229 17.03 21.47 -4.24
N ARG A 230 15.97 21.08 -3.52
CA ARG A 230 15.95 21.08 -2.05
C ARG A 230 16.65 19.86 -1.49
N ILE A 231 16.49 18.69 -2.14
CA ILE A 231 17.25 17.49 -1.81
C ILE A 231 18.74 17.80 -1.89
N LYS A 232 19.20 18.35 -3.03
CA LYS A 232 20.60 18.73 -3.25
C LYS A 232 21.12 19.74 -2.23
N LYS A 233 20.34 20.80 -1.95
CA LYS A 233 20.71 21.81 -0.95
C LYS A 233 20.93 21.23 0.46
N ARG A 234 20.17 20.19 0.82
CA ARG A 234 20.21 19.56 2.14
C ARG A 234 21.04 18.28 2.17
N LYS A 235 21.63 17.86 1.05
CA LYS A 235 22.32 16.57 0.89
C LYS A 235 21.43 15.39 1.35
N GLY A 236 20.17 15.43 0.93
CA GLY A 236 19.11 14.50 1.35
C GLY A 236 18.93 13.27 0.44
N GLU A 237 19.87 13.01 -0.47
CA GLU A 237 19.76 11.96 -1.51
C GLU A 237 19.65 10.57 -0.87
N ALA A 238 20.54 10.28 0.09
CA ALA A 238 20.53 9.01 0.81
C ALA A 238 19.24 8.80 1.61
N MET A 239 18.70 9.85 2.24
CA MET A 239 17.45 9.78 2.99
C MET A 239 16.26 9.47 2.07
N ALA A 240 16.15 10.15 0.93
CA ALA A 240 15.08 9.95 -0.03
C ALA A 240 15.13 8.53 -0.64
N LEU A 241 16.32 8.04 -0.98
CA LEU A 241 16.49 6.69 -1.53
C LEU A 241 16.19 5.61 -0.48
N ASN A 242 16.59 5.84 0.77
CA ASN A 242 16.32 4.92 1.86
C ASN A 242 14.80 4.81 2.14
N GLU A 243 14.09 5.94 2.17
CA GLU A 243 12.63 5.97 2.29
C GLU A 243 11.97 5.14 1.18
N LYS A 244 12.39 5.36 -0.08
CA LYS A 244 11.88 4.61 -1.24
C LYS A 244 12.13 3.10 -1.10
N ARG A 245 13.35 2.69 -0.75
CA ARG A 245 13.73 1.27 -0.63
C ARG A 245 12.95 0.54 0.46
N ILE A 246 12.74 1.20 1.60
CA ILE A 246 11.95 0.64 2.70
C ILE A 246 10.51 0.43 2.24
N LEU A 247 9.89 1.47 1.64
CA LEU A 247 8.50 1.39 1.19
C LEU A 247 8.25 0.42 0.04
N GLU A 248 9.27 0.14 -0.77
CA GLU A 248 9.19 -0.84 -1.85
C GLU A 248 9.30 -2.28 -1.33
N LYS A 249 10.02 -2.50 -0.22
CA LYS A 249 10.21 -3.84 0.37
C LYS A 249 9.08 -4.22 1.31
N VAL A 250 8.54 -3.27 2.06
CA VAL A 250 7.58 -3.53 3.13
C VAL A 250 6.18 -3.69 2.57
N HIS A 251 5.61 -4.86 2.82
CA HIS A 251 4.24 -5.20 2.45
C HIS A 251 3.46 -5.51 3.72
N SER A 252 2.93 -4.47 4.36
CA SER A 252 2.08 -4.60 5.54
C SER A 252 0.83 -3.76 5.35
N ARG A 253 -0.29 -4.23 5.90
CA ARG A 253 -1.57 -3.51 5.90
C ARG A 253 -1.48 -2.20 6.67
N PHE A 254 -0.67 -2.18 7.73
CA PHE A 254 -0.56 -1.06 8.65
C PHE A 254 0.43 -0.01 8.16
N VAL A 255 1.21 -0.31 7.11
CA VAL A 255 2.22 0.56 6.50
C VAL A 255 1.66 1.10 5.19
N VAL A 256 1.80 2.41 4.92
CA VAL A 256 1.47 2.95 3.60
C VAL A 256 2.29 2.26 2.51
N SER A 257 1.61 1.68 1.54
CA SER A 257 2.29 1.03 0.42
C SER A 257 2.69 2.04 -0.65
N LEU A 258 3.89 1.89 -1.21
CA LEU A 258 4.36 2.61 -2.38
C LEU A 258 3.89 1.88 -3.64
N SER A 259 3.12 2.57 -4.47
CA SER A 259 2.61 2.00 -5.74
C SER A 259 3.42 2.44 -6.94
N TYR A 260 3.90 3.70 -6.96
CA TYR A 260 4.67 4.22 -8.09
C TYR A 260 5.78 5.17 -7.65
N THR A 261 6.87 5.15 -8.41
CA THR A 261 7.93 6.14 -8.37
C THR A 261 8.11 6.73 -9.77
N TYR A 262 8.19 8.05 -9.85
CA TYR A 262 8.47 8.73 -11.11
C TYR A 262 9.14 10.07 -10.87
N GLU A 263 9.78 10.60 -11.89
CA GLU A 263 10.34 11.95 -11.85
C GLU A 263 9.57 12.94 -12.71
N THR A 264 9.73 14.20 -12.35
CA THR A 264 9.32 15.35 -13.14
C THR A 264 10.52 16.28 -13.33
N LYS A 265 10.33 17.36 -14.08
CA LYS A 265 11.36 18.39 -14.28
C LYS A 265 11.95 18.91 -12.96
N ASP A 266 11.12 19.11 -11.95
CA ASP A 266 11.51 19.81 -10.72
C ASP A 266 11.47 18.94 -9.45
N ALA A 267 10.85 17.75 -9.51
CA ALA A 267 10.61 16.92 -8.33
C ALA A 267 10.67 15.41 -8.62
N LEU A 268 11.07 14.65 -7.60
CA LEU A 268 10.90 13.20 -7.51
C LEU A 268 9.58 12.90 -6.80
N CYS A 269 8.81 11.93 -7.30
CA CYS A 269 7.47 11.64 -6.82
C CYS A 269 7.37 10.22 -6.28
N LEU A 270 6.84 10.08 -5.06
CA LEU A 270 6.40 8.82 -4.47
C LEU A 270 4.88 8.81 -4.44
N VAL A 271 4.27 7.80 -5.07
CA VAL A 271 2.81 7.61 -5.08
C VAL A 271 2.47 6.54 -4.05
N LEU A 272 1.87 6.98 -2.96
CA LEU A 272 1.61 6.22 -1.76
C LEU A 272 0.10 6.02 -1.56
N THR A 273 -0.28 4.97 -0.84
CA THR A 273 -1.67 4.76 -0.39
C THR A 273 -2.23 6.04 0.23
N ILE A 274 -3.41 6.48 -0.22
CA ILE A 274 -4.06 7.68 0.31
C ILE A 274 -4.76 7.36 1.63
N MET A 275 -4.50 8.18 2.66
CA MET A 275 -5.15 8.08 3.97
C MET A 275 -6.07 9.29 4.15
N ASN A 276 -7.35 9.14 3.78
CA ASN A 276 -8.33 10.24 3.80
C ASN A 276 -8.73 10.68 5.22
N GLY A 277 -8.47 9.84 6.23
CA GLY A 277 -8.78 10.13 7.63
C GLY A 277 -7.96 11.25 8.25
N GLY A 278 -6.96 11.80 7.55
CA GLY A 278 -6.10 12.85 8.08
C GLY A 278 -5.06 12.35 9.07
N ASP A 279 -4.49 13.28 9.83
CA ASP A 279 -3.37 12.99 10.71
C ASP A 279 -3.77 12.80 12.19
N LEU A 280 -3.13 11.87 12.91
CA LEU A 280 -3.50 11.58 14.30
C LEU A 280 -3.34 12.80 15.20
N LYS A 281 -2.38 13.69 14.91
CA LYS A 281 -2.24 14.98 15.61
C LYS A 281 -3.48 15.87 15.39
N PHE A 282 -4.06 15.91 14.20
CA PHE A 282 -5.33 16.59 13.95
C PHE A 282 -6.45 15.98 14.82
N HIS A 283 -6.53 14.65 14.89
CA HIS A 283 -7.51 13.97 15.77
C HIS A 283 -7.30 14.28 17.25
N ILE A 284 -6.06 14.27 17.74
CA ILE A 284 -5.74 14.51 19.15
C ILE A 284 -5.97 15.98 19.55
N TYR A 285 -5.61 16.93 18.68
CA TYR A 285 -5.50 18.35 19.07
C TYR A 285 -6.59 19.27 18.50
N ASN A 286 -7.26 18.86 17.43
CA ASN A 286 -8.24 19.66 16.70
C ASN A 286 -9.66 19.09 16.75
N MET A 287 -9.85 17.82 17.10
CA MET A 287 -11.20 17.27 17.33
C MET A 287 -11.64 17.52 18.77
N GLY A 288 -12.18 18.71 19.03
CA GLY A 288 -12.80 19.05 20.31
C GLY A 288 -11.80 19.10 21.48
N ASN A 289 -12.04 18.30 22.52
CA ASN A 289 -11.20 18.25 23.71
C ASN A 289 -9.90 17.48 23.41
N PRO A 290 -8.72 17.99 23.83
CA PRO A 290 -7.47 17.29 23.57
C PRO A 290 -7.43 15.88 24.17
N GLY A 291 -7.03 14.93 23.34
CA GLY A 291 -6.96 13.50 23.66
C GLY A 291 -8.04 12.68 22.96
N LEU A 292 -7.92 11.36 23.07
CA LEU A 292 -8.81 10.35 22.52
C LEU A 292 -9.32 9.47 23.67
N ASP A 293 -10.48 8.86 23.47
CA ASP A 293 -11.00 7.85 24.39
C ASP A 293 -10.06 6.64 24.45
N GLU A 294 -9.99 6.00 25.61
CA GLU A 294 -9.03 4.91 25.85
C GLU A 294 -9.26 3.74 24.89
N GLU A 295 -10.51 3.37 24.58
CA GLU A 295 -10.84 2.34 23.60
C GLU A 295 -10.28 2.65 22.21
N ARG A 296 -10.35 3.91 21.78
CA ARG A 296 -9.79 4.39 20.51
C ARG A 296 -8.26 4.37 20.52
N ALA A 297 -7.65 4.78 21.63
CA ALA A 297 -6.21 4.73 21.81
C ALA A 297 -5.68 3.29 21.82
N ILE A 298 -6.38 2.34 22.47
CA ILE A 298 -6.05 0.91 22.48
C ILE A 298 -6.08 0.36 21.06
N PHE A 299 -7.12 0.65 20.28
CA PHE A 299 -7.25 0.16 18.90
C PHE A 299 -6.10 0.66 18.02
N TYR A 300 -5.81 1.97 18.01
CA TYR A 300 -4.69 2.52 17.24
C TYR A 300 -3.33 2.02 17.72
N ALA A 301 -3.14 1.86 19.03
CA ALA A 301 -1.92 1.29 19.58
C ALA A 301 -1.71 -0.17 19.14
N ALA A 302 -2.80 -0.96 19.02
CA ALA A 302 -2.74 -2.33 18.56
C ALA A 302 -2.35 -2.40 17.07
N GLU A 303 -2.92 -1.53 16.21
CA GLU A 303 -2.53 -1.43 14.80
C GLU A 303 -1.07 -1.02 14.62
N LEU A 304 -0.63 -0.01 15.39
CA LEU A 304 0.77 0.41 15.42
C LEU A 304 1.70 -0.72 15.88
N CYS A 305 1.30 -1.50 16.88
CA CYS A 305 2.08 -2.64 17.36
C CYS A 305 2.26 -3.72 16.27
N CYS A 306 1.19 -4.07 15.53
CA CYS A 306 1.29 -4.99 14.39
C CYS A 306 2.21 -4.44 13.29
N GLY A 307 2.08 -3.14 13.02
CA GLY A 307 2.94 -2.41 12.13
C GLY A 307 4.43 -2.51 12.44
N LEU A 308 4.78 -2.23 13.69
CA LEU A 308 6.16 -2.32 14.17
C LEU A 308 6.69 -3.75 14.07
N GLU A 309 5.86 -4.76 14.38
CA GLU A 309 6.24 -6.16 14.25
C GLU A 309 6.58 -6.53 12.79
N ASP A 310 5.74 -6.14 11.83
CA ASP A 310 5.96 -6.45 10.42
C ASP A 310 7.28 -5.86 9.89
N LEU A 311 7.68 -4.70 10.41
CA LEU A 311 8.92 -4.05 10.02
C LEU A 311 10.15 -4.64 10.73
N GLN A 312 10.01 -5.01 11.99
CA GLN A 312 11.03 -5.76 12.73
C GLN A 312 11.30 -7.11 12.06
N ARG A 313 10.27 -7.77 11.52
CA ARG A 313 10.38 -9.02 10.74
C ARG A 313 11.28 -8.86 9.51
N GLU A 314 11.24 -7.69 8.88
CA GLU A 314 12.11 -7.33 7.74
C GLU A 314 13.53 -6.90 8.14
N ARG A 315 13.88 -6.99 9.44
CA ARG A 315 15.15 -6.54 10.05
C ARG A 315 15.48 -5.07 9.80
N ILE A 316 14.45 -4.24 9.69
CA ILE A 316 14.63 -2.80 9.52
C ILE A 316 14.73 -2.20 10.93
N VAL A 317 15.97 -1.85 11.32
CA VAL A 317 16.29 -1.20 12.60
C VAL A 317 16.13 0.31 12.44
N TYR A 318 15.36 0.91 13.32
CA TYR A 318 14.94 2.30 13.22
C TYR A 318 15.97 3.25 13.82
N SER A 319 16.83 3.78 12.95
CA SER A 319 17.70 4.90 13.29
C SER A 319 16.91 6.22 13.31
N ILE A 320 17.33 7.14 14.19
CA ILE A 320 16.76 8.47 14.51
C ILE A 320 16.15 9.22 13.31
N ASP A 321 16.75 9.10 12.13
CA ASP A 321 16.31 9.77 10.90
C ASP A 321 14.99 9.21 10.34
N ILE A 322 14.62 7.98 10.71
CA ILE A 322 13.44 7.25 10.26
C ILE A 322 12.27 7.37 11.25
N LEU A 323 12.50 7.78 12.50
CA LEU A 323 11.42 8.00 13.49
C LEU A 323 10.46 9.11 13.04
N VAL A 324 11.00 10.10 12.31
CA VAL A 324 10.21 11.10 11.57
C VAL A 324 9.39 10.44 10.47
N HIS A 325 9.96 9.49 9.72
CA HIS A 325 9.33 8.82 8.57
C HIS A 325 8.31 7.74 8.97
N LEU A 326 8.47 7.02 10.07
CA LEU A 326 7.45 6.10 10.62
C LEU A 326 6.16 6.82 10.98
N CYS A 327 6.27 8.01 11.56
CA CYS A 327 5.14 8.93 11.77
C CYS A 327 4.59 9.54 10.45
N TYR A 328 5.20 9.29 9.29
CA TYR A 328 4.61 9.56 7.97
C TYR A 328 4.06 8.29 7.30
N ILE A 329 4.49 7.10 7.73
CA ILE A 329 4.28 5.82 7.05
C ILE A 329 3.13 5.00 7.68
N PHE A 330 2.84 5.14 8.98
CA PHE A 330 1.75 4.41 9.64
C PHE A 330 0.40 5.13 9.65
N CYS A 331 0.48 6.44 9.58
CA CYS A 331 -0.57 7.43 9.46
C CYS A 331 0.23 8.71 9.35
N PHE A 332 -0.28 9.77 8.72
CA PHE A 332 0.27 11.08 9.03
C PHE A 332 0.11 11.25 10.55
N VAL A 333 1.17 11.14 11.35
CA VAL A 333 1.08 11.33 12.80
C VAL A 333 1.71 12.65 13.17
N LEU A 334 2.83 13.06 12.58
CA LEU A 334 3.46 14.32 12.96
C LEU A 334 4.25 14.96 11.81
N VAL A 335 3.62 15.91 11.11
CA VAL A 335 4.39 16.93 10.39
C VAL A 335 5.14 17.77 11.44
N GLY A 336 6.43 17.49 11.62
CA GLY A 336 7.39 18.46 12.16
C GLY A 336 8.05 18.20 13.52
N THR A 337 7.95 17.02 14.12
CA THR A 337 8.57 16.81 15.46
C THR A 337 10.00 16.29 15.36
N VAL A 338 10.91 17.13 14.83
CA VAL A 338 12.35 16.89 14.88
C VAL A 338 12.80 17.09 16.33
N GLY A 339 13.01 16.00 17.07
CA GLY A 339 13.84 15.99 18.28
C GLY A 339 13.20 15.74 19.64
N TYR A 340 11.92 15.35 19.75
CA TYR A 340 11.26 15.18 21.07
C TYR A 340 10.73 13.76 21.37
N TRP A 341 10.68 12.88 20.37
CA TRP A 341 10.31 11.47 20.51
C TRP A 341 11.55 10.58 20.43
N VAL A 342 12.65 11.07 20.99
CA VAL A 342 13.95 10.41 20.92
C VAL A 342 14.13 9.62 22.20
N SER A 343 14.41 8.32 22.09
CA SER A 343 14.61 7.49 23.28
C SER A 343 15.94 7.85 23.97
N PRO A 344 16.08 7.61 25.29
CA PRO A 344 17.28 7.98 26.04
C PRO A 344 18.59 7.44 25.42
N GLU A 345 18.58 6.19 24.95
CA GLU A 345 19.75 5.55 24.32
C GLU A 345 20.17 6.24 23.02
N VAL A 346 19.20 6.80 22.29
CA VAL A 346 19.44 7.54 21.06
C VAL A 346 20.06 8.91 21.37
N ILE A 347 19.59 9.60 22.41
CA ILE A 347 20.18 10.87 22.85
C ILE A 347 21.59 10.66 23.42
N ASN A 348 21.84 9.50 24.06
CA ASN A 348 23.16 9.12 24.55
C ASN A 348 24.12 8.62 23.46
N ASN A 349 23.64 8.51 22.21
CA ASN A 349 24.41 7.97 21.09
C ASN A 349 24.93 6.52 21.35
N GLU A 350 24.13 5.74 22.08
CA GLU A 350 24.41 4.32 22.36
C GLU A 350 24.03 3.45 21.16
N LYS A 351 24.56 2.23 21.10
CA LYS A 351 24.14 1.27 20.07
C LYS A 351 22.75 0.73 20.42
N TYR A 352 21.81 0.88 19.51
CA TYR A 352 20.44 0.40 19.68
C TYR A 352 20.02 -0.51 18.52
N THR A 353 18.97 -1.28 18.77
CA THR A 353 18.25 -2.06 17.76
C THR A 353 16.81 -1.54 17.68
N PHE A 354 15.83 -2.30 18.15
CA PHE A 354 14.41 -1.98 18.03
C PHE A 354 13.84 -1.24 19.26
N SER A 355 14.69 -0.88 20.21
CA SER A 355 14.27 -0.21 21.44
C SER A 355 13.63 1.17 21.25
N PRO A 356 14.08 2.03 20.31
CA PRO A 356 13.49 3.35 20.13
C PRO A 356 12.03 3.31 19.66
N ASP A 357 11.62 2.25 18.96
CA ASP A 357 10.26 2.13 18.42
C ASP A 357 9.24 1.88 19.51
N TRP A 358 9.57 0.99 20.44
CA TRP A 358 8.73 0.71 21.61
C TRP A 358 8.61 1.92 22.53
N TRP A 359 9.68 2.72 22.64
CA TRP A 359 9.61 4.01 23.30
C TRP A 359 8.65 4.96 22.59
N GLY A 360 8.78 5.09 21.26
CA GLY A 360 7.88 5.87 20.42
C GLY A 360 6.42 5.46 20.56
N LEU A 361 6.13 4.17 20.65
CA LEU A 361 4.79 3.65 20.90
C LEU A 361 4.24 4.10 22.26
N GLY A 362 5.01 3.97 23.35
CA GLY A 362 4.58 4.41 24.68
C GLY A 362 4.30 5.91 24.74
N CYS A 363 5.15 6.66 24.06
CA CYS A 363 5.04 8.09 23.83
C CYS A 363 3.75 8.49 23.08
N LEU A 364 3.39 7.76 22.02
CA LEU A 364 2.15 7.97 21.26
C LEU A 364 0.91 7.58 22.06
N ILE A 365 0.93 6.46 22.79
CA ILE A 365 -0.18 6.05 23.66
C ILE A 365 -0.46 7.15 24.70
N TYR A 366 0.61 7.66 25.33
CA TYR A 366 0.49 8.76 26.29
C TYR A 366 -0.13 10.01 25.64
N GLU A 367 0.34 10.41 24.45
CA GLU A 367 -0.17 11.59 23.75
C GLU A 367 -1.63 11.42 23.30
N MET A 368 -2.02 10.22 22.87
CA MET A 368 -3.40 9.89 22.52
C MET A 368 -4.32 10.05 23.71
N ILE A 369 -3.99 9.53 24.88
CA ILE A 369 -4.87 9.57 26.07
C ILE A 369 -4.83 10.96 26.74
N GLN A 370 -3.63 11.48 27.00
CA GLN A 370 -3.47 12.75 27.71
C GLN A 370 -3.86 13.95 26.84
N GLY A 371 -3.64 13.88 25.53
CA GLY A 371 -3.75 15.01 24.60
C GLY A 371 -2.56 15.96 24.64
N GLN A 372 -1.44 15.55 25.25
CA GLN A 372 -0.18 16.30 25.32
C GLN A 372 1.01 15.32 25.34
N SER A 373 2.17 15.78 24.89
CA SER A 373 3.41 14.98 24.94
C SER A 373 3.90 14.81 26.39
N PRO A 374 4.48 13.65 26.75
CA PRO A 374 4.91 13.37 28.13
C PRO A 374 5.99 14.34 28.64
N PHE A 375 6.88 14.83 27.77
CA PHE A 375 8.03 15.67 28.15
C PHE A 375 7.87 17.14 27.75
N ARG A 376 6.76 17.51 27.09
CA ARG A 376 6.54 18.86 26.56
C ARG A 376 5.08 19.26 26.60
N LYS A 377 4.80 20.42 27.19
CA LYS A 377 3.45 21.00 27.20
C LYS A 377 3.10 21.67 25.87
N ARG A 378 1.80 21.73 25.56
CA ARG A 378 1.30 22.34 24.32
C ARG A 378 1.69 23.83 24.25
N LYS A 379 2.22 24.27 23.09
CA LYS A 379 2.74 25.63 22.82
C LYS A 379 3.93 26.07 23.67
N GLU A 380 4.52 25.19 24.48
CA GLU A 380 5.73 25.48 25.25
C GLU A 380 6.93 25.62 24.30
N LYS A 381 7.61 26.77 24.31
CA LYS A 381 8.85 27.00 23.55
C LYS A 381 10.04 26.70 24.46
N ILE A 382 10.50 25.45 24.42
CA ILE A 382 11.68 24.98 25.17
C ILE A 382 12.82 24.65 24.22
N LYS A 383 14.05 24.87 24.70
CA LYS A 383 15.27 24.46 23.99
C LYS A 383 15.32 22.94 23.90
N ARG A 384 15.99 22.44 22.86
CA ARG A 384 16.14 21.00 22.64
C ARG A 384 16.86 20.32 23.82
N GLU A 385 17.91 20.95 24.34
CA GLU A 385 18.69 20.39 25.47
C GLU A 385 17.83 20.14 26.71
N GLU A 386 16.85 21.00 26.99
CA GLU A 386 15.95 20.83 28.13
C GLU A 386 15.00 19.65 27.91
N VAL A 387 14.49 19.44 26.69
CA VAL A 387 13.69 18.23 26.41
C VAL A 387 14.52 16.98 26.51
N ASP A 388 15.75 17.02 26.00
CA ASP A 388 16.69 15.90 26.10
C ASP A 388 16.98 15.56 27.58
N ARG A 389 17.13 16.56 28.44
CA ARG A 389 17.26 16.39 29.89
C ARG A 389 16.01 15.74 30.50
N ARG A 390 14.81 16.26 30.21
CA ARG A 390 13.53 15.71 30.72
C ARG A 390 13.35 14.25 30.31
N VAL A 391 13.68 13.89 29.07
CA VAL A 391 13.62 12.51 28.58
C VAL A 391 14.56 11.59 29.38
N LYS A 392 15.75 12.06 29.76
CA LYS A 392 16.74 11.27 30.53
C LYS A 392 16.44 11.21 32.03
N GLU A 393 15.95 12.28 32.63
CA GLU A 393 15.89 12.42 34.08
C GLU A 393 14.46 12.34 34.64
N ASP A 394 13.51 13.01 33.99
CA ASP A 394 12.18 13.20 34.54
C ASP A 394 11.31 11.95 34.31
N GLN A 395 10.49 11.59 35.30
CA GLN A 395 9.46 10.56 35.16
C GLN A 395 8.18 11.18 34.61
N GLU A 396 7.48 10.45 33.76
CA GLU A 396 6.21 10.91 33.20
C GLU A 396 5.09 10.94 34.25
N VAL A 397 4.23 11.95 34.16
CA VAL A 397 3.12 12.16 35.10
C VAL A 397 1.81 11.72 34.45
N TYR A 398 1.03 10.90 35.13
CA TYR A 398 -0.25 10.40 34.64
C TYR A 398 -1.40 11.20 35.27
N SER A 399 -2.40 11.56 34.46
CA SER A 399 -3.64 12.19 34.96
C SER A 399 -4.72 11.15 35.22
N GLU A 400 -5.85 11.59 35.78
CA GLU A 400 -7.06 10.76 36.01
C GLU A 400 -7.66 10.17 34.72
N LYS A 401 -7.19 10.59 33.53
CA LYS A 401 -7.64 10.04 32.25
C LYS A 401 -7.11 8.63 31.96
N PHE A 402 -6.09 8.16 32.68
CA PHE A 402 -5.47 6.86 32.42
C PHE A 402 -6.00 5.78 33.37
N SER A 403 -6.49 4.66 32.82
CA SER A 403 -6.69 3.43 33.58
C SER A 403 -5.39 2.88 34.16
N GLU A 404 -5.50 1.99 35.15
CA GLU A 404 -4.35 1.29 35.74
C GLU A 404 -3.56 0.51 34.67
N GLU A 405 -4.27 -0.10 33.72
CA GLU A 405 -3.69 -0.83 32.59
C GLU A 405 -2.97 0.11 31.61
N ALA A 406 -3.54 1.28 31.32
CA ALA A 406 -2.94 2.30 30.46
C ALA A 406 -1.68 2.92 31.09
N GLN A 407 -1.70 3.19 32.40
CA GLN A 407 -0.52 3.64 33.13
C GLN A 407 0.57 2.57 33.14
N SER A 408 0.19 1.30 33.37
CA SER A 408 1.12 0.17 33.38
C SER A 408 1.86 0.04 32.04
N ILE A 409 1.14 0.01 30.91
CA ILE A 409 1.77 -0.15 29.61
C ILE A 409 2.67 1.03 29.25
N CYS A 410 2.25 2.27 29.55
CA CYS A 410 3.05 3.45 29.29
C CYS A 410 4.35 3.43 30.11
N ARG A 411 4.31 3.10 31.42
CA ARG A 411 5.53 3.00 32.26
C ARG A 411 6.49 1.92 31.74
N MET A 412 5.94 0.78 31.31
CA MET A 412 6.73 -0.34 30.78
C MET A 412 7.39 -0.03 29.43
N LEU A 413 6.73 0.75 28.57
CA LEU A 413 7.28 1.21 27.27
C LEU A 413 8.20 2.43 27.41
N LEU A 414 7.90 3.35 28.33
CA LEU A 414 8.70 4.53 28.67
C LEU A 414 9.77 4.23 29.73
N THR A 415 10.13 2.95 29.90
CA THR A 415 11.28 2.56 30.70
C THR A 415 12.57 3.06 30.05
N LYS A 416 13.33 3.87 30.79
CA LYS A 416 14.55 4.51 30.28
C LYS A 416 15.66 3.50 29.92
N ASP A 417 15.80 2.43 30.69
CA ASP A 417 16.75 1.34 30.39
C ASP A 417 16.20 0.47 29.24
N PRO A 418 16.84 0.46 28.06
CA PRO A 418 16.33 -0.28 26.90
C PRO A 418 16.26 -1.80 27.14
N ARG A 419 17.08 -2.36 28.06
CA ARG A 419 17.08 -3.80 28.36
C ARG A 419 15.88 -4.24 29.20
N LYS A 420 15.30 -3.30 29.97
CA LYS A 420 14.14 -3.54 30.83
C LYS A 420 12.82 -3.15 30.15
N ARG A 421 12.89 -2.37 29.07
CA ARG A 421 11.75 -1.90 28.28
C ARG A 421 10.95 -3.05 27.68
N LEU A 422 9.61 -2.93 27.75
CA LEU A 422 8.70 -3.89 27.12
C LEU A 422 8.88 -3.85 25.59
N GLY A 423 8.85 -5.03 24.95
CA GLY A 423 9.16 -5.16 23.52
C GLY A 423 10.63 -5.41 23.19
N CYS A 424 11.55 -5.09 24.11
CA CYS A 424 12.99 -5.36 23.96
C CYS A 424 13.47 -6.65 24.65
N LYS A 425 12.61 -7.22 25.50
CA LYS A 425 12.85 -8.53 26.14
C LYS A 425 12.74 -9.64 25.07
N GLY A 426 13.21 -10.85 25.38
CA GLY A 426 13.29 -11.97 24.42
C GLY A 426 11.98 -12.34 23.70
N GLU A 427 10.83 -11.87 24.19
CA GLU A 427 9.50 -12.08 23.62
C GLU A 427 9.10 -11.06 22.53
N GLY A 428 9.88 -9.98 22.32
CA GLY A 428 9.63 -8.99 21.28
C GLY A 428 8.22 -8.38 21.32
N ALA A 429 7.59 -8.24 20.16
CA ALA A 429 6.21 -7.75 20.03
C ALA A 429 5.17 -8.65 20.74
N ALA A 430 5.43 -9.95 20.90
CA ALA A 430 4.49 -10.87 21.56
C ALA A 430 4.26 -10.49 23.03
N GLY A 431 5.31 -10.06 23.74
CA GLY A 431 5.20 -9.58 25.11
C GLY A 431 4.37 -8.28 25.23
N VAL A 432 4.40 -7.42 24.21
CA VAL A 432 3.57 -6.21 24.15
C VAL A 432 2.10 -6.61 23.90
N LYS A 433 1.85 -7.51 22.95
CA LYS A 433 0.51 -8.01 22.60
C LYS A 433 -0.18 -8.76 23.76
N LEU A 434 0.57 -9.36 24.67
CA LEU A 434 0.05 -10.07 25.85
C LEU A 434 -0.32 -9.15 27.02
N HIS A 435 0.02 -7.87 26.98
CA HIS A 435 -0.24 -6.95 28.07
C HIS A 435 -1.76 -6.77 28.31
N PRO A 436 -2.25 -6.67 29.57
CA PRO A 436 -3.68 -6.52 29.89
C PRO A 436 -4.40 -5.36 29.18
N PHE A 437 -3.66 -4.31 28.84
CA PHE A 437 -4.13 -3.18 28.02
C PHE A 437 -4.77 -3.63 26.68
N PHE A 438 -4.32 -4.74 26.09
CA PHE A 438 -4.86 -5.29 24.84
C PHE A 438 -5.84 -6.45 25.03
N LYS A 439 -6.33 -6.70 26.25
CA LYS A 439 -7.21 -7.85 26.57
C LYS A 439 -8.44 -7.97 25.67
N GLY A 440 -8.98 -6.85 25.18
CA GLY A 440 -10.13 -6.82 24.27
C GLY A 440 -9.82 -7.02 22.78
N ILE A 441 -8.54 -7.05 22.38
CA ILE A 441 -8.14 -7.05 20.97
C ILE A 441 -7.64 -8.41 20.52
N ASN A 442 -8.30 -8.99 19.51
CA ASN A 442 -7.79 -10.18 18.83
C ASN A 442 -6.87 -9.77 17.66
N PHE A 443 -5.56 -9.80 17.88
CA PHE A 443 -4.55 -9.35 16.90
C PHE A 443 -4.63 -10.03 15.52
N LYS A 444 -5.02 -11.31 15.43
CA LYS A 444 -5.18 -11.96 14.11
C LYS A 444 -6.39 -11.44 13.35
N ARG A 445 -7.49 -11.15 14.06
CA ARG A 445 -8.65 -10.50 13.47
C ARG A 445 -8.34 -9.05 13.09
N LEU A 446 -7.50 -8.36 13.87
CA LEU A 446 -7.01 -7.02 13.54
C LEU A 446 -6.17 -7.05 12.24
N GLU A 447 -5.19 -7.96 12.16
CA GLU A 447 -4.36 -8.18 10.96
C GLU A 447 -5.20 -8.52 9.72
N ALA A 448 -6.28 -9.28 9.89
CA ALA A 448 -7.21 -9.64 8.84
C ALA A 448 -8.33 -8.60 8.58
N ASN A 449 -8.31 -7.44 9.25
CA ASN A 449 -9.32 -6.38 9.13
C ASN A 449 -10.76 -6.83 9.43
N MET A 450 -10.94 -7.67 10.44
CA MET A 450 -12.24 -8.18 10.89
C MET A 450 -12.70 -7.57 12.20
N LEU A 451 -12.02 -6.52 12.66
CA LEU A 451 -12.43 -5.69 13.79
C LEU A 451 -12.87 -4.35 13.25
N ASP A 452 -14.06 -3.92 13.64
CA ASP A 452 -14.59 -2.62 13.26
C ASP A 452 -13.86 -1.53 14.07
N PRO A 453 -13.39 -0.45 13.42
CA PRO A 453 -12.71 0.62 14.12
C PRO A 453 -13.70 1.39 15.00
N PRO A 454 -13.31 1.81 16.22
CA PRO A 454 -14.18 2.53 17.15
C PRO A 454 -14.57 3.92 16.65
N PHE A 455 -13.80 4.48 15.71
CA PHE A 455 -14.10 5.75 15.06
C PHE A 455 -13.99 5.60 13.54
N SER A 456 -15.07 5.95 12.84
CA SER A 456 -15.10 6.05 11.38
C SER A 456 -15.11 7.52 10.97
N PRO A 457 -14.08 8.02 10.26
CA PRO A 457 -14.08 9.40 9.78
C PRO A 457 -15.22 9.63 8.80
N ASP A 458 -15.85 10.80 8.88
CA ASP A 458 -16.87 11.21 7.92
C ASP A 458 -16.24 11.28 6.51
N PRO A 459 -16.73 10.50 5.54
CA PRO A 459 -16.24 10.56 4.16
C PRO A 459 -16.35 11.96 3.54
N ARG A 460 -17.19 12.84 4.09
CA ARG A 460 -17.42 14.22 3.65
C ARG A 460 -16.53 15.26 4.29
N ALA A 461 -15.83 14.91 5.35
CA ALA A 461 -14.90 15.79 6.01
C ALA A 461 -13.50 15.63 5.42
N VAL A 462 -12.77 16.74 5.32
CA VAL A 462 -11.34 16.71 5.03
C VAL A 462 -10.57 17.03 6.30
N TYR A 463 -9.89 16.02 6.83
CA TYR A 463 -9.14 16.08 8.08
C TYR A 463 -7.72 16.62 7.87
N CYS A 464 -7.59 17.76 7.19
CA CYS A 464 -6.32 18.47 7.08
C CYS A 464 -6.54 19.98 7.05
N LYS A 465 -5.47 20.74 7.29
CA LYS A 465 -5.49 22.20 7.21
C LYS A 465 -5.89 22.66 5.81
N ASP A 466 -6.51 23.84 5.75
CA ASP A 466 -6.81 24.48 4.47
C ASP A 466 -5.52 24.81 3.71
N VAL A 467 -5.60 24.76 2.38
CA VAL A 467 -4.42 24.93 1.49
C VAL A 467 -3.72 26.27 1.73
N LEU A 468 -4.46 27.30 2.15
CA LEU A 468 -3.91 28.63 2.46
C LEU A 468 -3.13 28.66 3.79
N ASP A 469 -3.49 27.79 4.74
CA ASP A 469 -2.81 27.66 6.03
C ASP A 469 -1.58 26.74 5.96
N ILE A 470 -1.40 26.07 4.82
CA ILE A 470 -0.19 25.32 4.53
C ILE A 470 0.87 26.33 4.07
N GLU A 471 1.77 26.68 4.99
CA GLU A 471 2.88 27.61 4.71
C GLU A 471 3.56 27.27 3.37
N GLN A 472 3.73 28.26 2.50
CA GLN A 472 4.50 28.03 1.28
C GLN A 472 5.98 27.92 1.58
N PHE A 473 6.69 27.12 0.78
CA PHE A 473 8.14 27.08 0.87
C PHE A 473 8.77 28.24 0.10
N SER A 474 9.82 28.83 0.68
CA SER A 474 10.69 29.74 -0.07
C SER A 474 11.36 28.99 -1.22
N THR A 475 11.29 29.54 -2.43
CA THR A 475 11.94 28.95 -3.62
C THR A 475 13.45 28.87 -3.41
N VAL A 476 14.04 27.69 -3.66
CA VAL A 476 15.50 27.50 -3.59
C VAL A 476 16.16 28.14 -4.82
N LYS A 477 16.90 29.23 -4.61
CA LYS A 477 17.73 29.89 -5.63
C LYS A 477 19.19 29.48 -5.47
N GLY A 478 19.97 29.53 -6.56
CA GLY A 478 21.42 29.31 -6.56
C GLY A 478 21.86 27.83 -6.53
N VAL A 479 20.96 26.89 -6.81
CA VAL A 479 21.28 25.45 -6.92
C VAL A 479 21.03 24.99 -8.35
N ASN A 480 22.10 24.51 -8.99
CA ASN A 480 22.05 23.90 -10.31
C ASN A 480 22.14 22.38 -10.18
N LEU A 481 21.33 21.68 -10.96
CA LEU A 481 21.39 20.23 -11.08
C LEU A 481 22.47 19.88 -12.08
N ASP A 482 23.27 18.85 -11.78
CA ASP A 482 24.35 18.35 -12.62
C ASP A 482 24.11 16.87 -12.99
N THR A 483 24.96 16.32 -13.85
CA THR A 483 24.85 14.94 -14.32
C THR A 483 25.06 13.90 -13.22
N THR A 484 25.72 14.25 -12.11
CA THR A 484 25.87 13.32 -10.98
C THR A 484 24.56 13.10 -10.24
N ASP A 485 23.63 14.06 -10.33
CA ASP A 485 22.28 13.93 -9.79
C ASP A 485 21.43 12.95 -10.63
N ASP A 486 21.71 12.79 -11.93
CA ASP A 486 20.93 11.94 -12.83
C ASP A 486 21.10 10.45 -12.51
N ASP A 487 22.28 10.04 -12.05
CA ASP A 487 22.52 8.69 -11.51
C ASP A 487 21.68 8.41 -10.26
N PHE A 488 21.43 9.44 -9.45
CA PHE A 488 20.55 9.32 -8.29
C PHE A 488 19.08 9.26 -8.72
N TYR A 489 18.66 10.08 -9.68
CA TYR A 489 17.28 10.08 -10.19
C TYR A 489 16.93 8.75 -10.86
N SER A 490 17.82 8.20 -11.68
CA SER A 490 17.61 6.88 -12.31
C SER A 490 17.49 5.74 -11.30
N LYS A 491 18.28 5.77 -10.21
CA LYS A 491 18.15 4.80 -9.10
C LYS A 491 16.84 4.95 -8.30
N PHE A 492 16.30 6.17 -8.25
CA PHE A 492 15.08 6.46 -7.53
C PHE A 492 13.83 6.03 -8.31
N VAL A 493 13.83 6.25 -9.63
CA VAL A 493 12.69 6.02 -10.51
C VAL A 493 12.67 4.56 -10.99
N THR A 494 12.02 3.69 -10.23
CA THR A 494 11.77 2.30 -10.63
C THR A 494 10.42 2.10 -11.32
N GLY A 495 9.56 3.12 -11.39
CA GLY A 495 8.25 3.01 -12.02
C GLY A 495 7.23 2.38 -11.07
N CYS A 496 6.49 1.37 -11.56
CA CYS A 496 5.47 0.67 -10.80
C CYS A 496 6.08 -0.31 -9.79
N VAL A 497 5.51 -0.38 -8.59
CA VAL A 497 5.81 -1.45 -7.61
C VAL A 497 4.80 -2.58 -7.82
N SER A 498 5.30 -3.80 -8.03
CA SER A 498 4.49 -4.93 -8.54
C SER A 498 3.24 -5.24 -7.71
N ILE A 499 3.38 -5.49 -6.40
CA ILE A 499 2.28 -5.96 -5.57
C ILE A 499 1.16 -4.90 -5.44
N PRO A 500 1.45 -3.64 -5.08
CA PRO A 500 0.41 -2.61 -4.97
C PRO A 500 -0.26 -2.28 -6.32
N TRP A 501 0.50 -2.31 -7.42
CA TRP A 501 -0.06 -2.11 -8.77
C TRP A 501 -1.02 -3.23 -9.17
N GLN A 502 -0.67 -4.49 -8.86
CA GLN A 502 -1.53 -5.64 -9.14
C GLN A 502 -2.80 -5.60 -8.29
N ASN A 503 -2.69 -5.25 -7.01
CA ASN A 503 -3.86 -5.03 -6.13
C ASN A 503 -4.75 -3.91 -6.67
N GLU A 504 -4.18 -2.81 -7.15
CA GLU A 504 -4.95 -1.75 -7.82
C GLU A 504 -5.76 -2.26 -9.01
N MET A 505 -5.16 -3.06 -9.89
CA MET A 505 -5.87 -3.60 -11.05
C MET A 505 -7.03 -4.52 -10.64
N ILE A 506 -6.87 -5.26 -9.54
CA ILE A 506 -7.91 -6.16 -9.00
C ILE A 506 -9.02 -5.35 -8.32
N GLU A 507 -8.68 -4.46 -7.39
CA GLU A 507 -9.62 -3.64 -6.62
C GLU A 507 -10.45 -2.72 -7.49
N THR A 508 -9.85 -2.18 -8.56
CA THR A 508 -10.56 -1.34 -9.52
C THR A 508 -11.31 -2.15 -10.56
N GLU A 509 -11.38 -3.47 -10.47
CA GLU A 509 -12.02 -4.38 -11.43
C GLU A 509 -11.45 -4.33 -12.86
N CYS A 510 -10.38 -3.56 -13.11
CA CYS A 510 -9.70 -3.51 -14.39
C CYS A 510 -9.17 -4.89 -14.81
N PHE A 511 -8.67 -5.68 -13.85
CA PHE A 511 -8.26 -7.05 -14.09
C PHE A 511 -9.42 -7.90 -14.62
N LYS A 512 -10.59 -7.88 -13.97
CA LYS A 512 -11.76 -8.67 -14.37
C LYS A 512 -12.28 -8.24 -15.75
N ASP A 513 -12.31 -6.94 -16.02
CA ASP A 513 -12.83 -6.37 -17.27
C ASP A 513 -11.91 -6.61 -18.48
N ILE A 514 -10.59 -6.67 -18.28
CA ILE A 514 -9.58 -6.84 -19.34
C ILE A 514 -9.18 -8.32 -19.49
N ASN A 515 -9.17 -9.08 -18.39
CA ASN A 515 -8.79 -10.49 -18.38
C ASN A 515 -9.92 -11.40 -18.88
N THR A 516 -10.68 -10.96 -19.87
CA THR A 516 -11.64 -11.80 -20.59
C THR A 516 -10.90 -12.54 -21.69
N TYR A 517 -11.11 -13.86 -21.75
CA TYR A 517 -10.79 -14.65 -22.93
C TYR A 517 -11.94 -14.37 -23.91
N GLU A 518 -11.91 -13.22 -24.60
CA GLU A 518 -12.80 -13.06 -25.74
C GLU A 518 -12.46 -14.18 -26.73
N ASN A 519 -13.49 -14.87 -27.22
CA ASN A 519 -13.47 -15.83 -28.33
C ASN A 519 -13.08 -15.15 -29.66
N ASP A 520 -12.09 -14.26 -29.63
CA ASP A 520 -11.50 -13.67 -30.82
C ASP A 520 -10.51 -14.69 -31.39
N ASN A 521 -11.06 -15.59 -32.21
CA ASN A 521 -10.36 -16.36 -33.24
C ASN A 521 -8.97 -16.88 -32.84
N LEU A 522 -8.94 -17.87 -31.94
CA LEU A 522 -7.92 -18.91 -31.99
C LEU A 522 -8.18 -19.77 -33.23
N THR A 523 -7.88 -19.24 -34.41
CA THR A 523 -7.48 -20.11 -35.51
C THR A 523 -6.19 -20.77 -35.06
N SER A 524 -6.23 -22.11 -34.99
CA SER A 524 -5.04 -22.92 -35.21
C SER A 524 -4.36 -22.50 -36.51
N ASP A 525 -3.16 -23.03 -36.70
CA ASP A 525 -2.35 -23.06 -37.93
C ASP A 525 -1.08 -22.25 -37.65
N GLY A 526 0.07 -22.90 -37.48
CA GLY A 526 0.68 -23.76 -38.49
C GLY A 526 1.57 -22.87 -39.35
N ASP A 527 2.85 -23.20 -39.42
CA ASP A 527 3.98 -22.38 -39.88
C ASP A 527 3.83 -21.57 -41.19
N ASP A 528 4.65 -20.51 -41.24
CA ASP A 528 5.25 -19.81 -42.39
C ASP A 528 4.35 -19.18 -43.49
N ASP A 529 4.37 -17.85 -43.60
CA ASP A 529 5.25 -17.11 -44.54
C ASP A 529 4.72 -15.67 -44.76
N LYS A 530 5.62 -14.76 -45.12
CA LYS A 530 5.38 -13.32 -45.35
C LYS A 530 4.24 -13.06 -46.35
N GLN A 531 3.26 -12.22 -45.97
CA GLN A 531 2.68 -11.25 -46.90
C GLN A 531 1.95 -10.08 -46.21
N THR A 532 2.44 -8.88 -46.51
CA THR A 532 1.88 -7.56 -46.20
C THR A 532 0.56 -7.31 -46.94
N LEU A 533 -0.59 -7.18 -46.24
CA LEU A 533 -1.81 -6.65 -46.86
C LEU A 533 -2.72 -5.81 -45.92
N ARG A 534 -2.64 -4.49 -46.16
CA ARG A 534 -3.70 -3.45 -46.30
C ARG A 534 -4.66 -3.09 -45.13
N PRO A 535 -4.88 -1.78 -44.87
CA PRO A 535 -5.80 -1.30 -43.83
C PRO A 535 -7.28 -1.50 -44.19
N LYS A 536 -8.08 -1.85 -43.17
CA LYS A 536 -9.52 -2.13 -43.26
C LYS A 536 -10.31 -0.92 -43.80
N ARG A 537 -11.03 -1.13 -44.91
CA ARG A 537 -11.95 -0.16 -45.53
C ARG A 537 -13.15 0.09 -44.60
N GLY A 538 -13.42 1.37 -44.33
CA GLY A 538 -14.46 1.82 -43.40
C GLY A 538 -15.90 1.71 -43.92
N PHE A 539 -16.81 1.85 -42.97
CA PHE A 539 -18.28 1.78 -43.02
C PHE A 539 -18.95 2.57 -44.17
N PHE A 540 -18.31 3.61 -44.70
CA PHE A 540 -18.88 4.46 -45.77
C PHE A 540 -18.92 3.81 -47.16
N HIS A 541 -18.16 2.74 -47.40
CA HIS A 541 -18.20 2.02 -48.69
C HIS A 541 -19.41 1.07 -48.83
N ARG A 542 -20.20 0.87 -47.76
CA ARG A 542 -21.45 0.08 -47.80
C ARG A 542 -22.71 0.89 -48.10
N LEU A 543 -22.65 2.22 -48.03
CA LEU A 543 -23.82 3.08 -48.17
C LEU A 543 -24.03 3.63 -49.59
N PHE A 544 -23.01 3.58 -50.46
CA PHE A 544 -23.12 4.11 -51.82
C PHE A 544 -22.64 3.07 -52.84
N GLY A 545 -23.58 2.23 -53.27
CA GLY A 545 -23.30 1.14 -54.20
C GLY A 545 -24.53 0.72 -55.00
N ARG A 546 -25.07 1.64 -55.82
CA ARG A 546 -25.60 1.44 -57.19
C ARG A 546 -26.64 2.51 -57.53
N GLY A 547 -26.40 3.26 -58.61
CA GLY A 547 -27.47 3.90 -59.37
C GLY A 547 -27.13 5.25 -59.99
N VAL A 548 -26.76 5.20 -61.27
CA VAL A 548 -26.98 6.23 -62.30
C VAL A 548 -25.88 7.28 -62.53
N CYS A 549 -25.36 7.17 -63.76
CA CYS A 549 -24.50 8.02 -64.57
C CYS A 549 -24.90 9.51 -64.58
N PHE A 550 -23.93 10.43 -64.46
CA PHE A 550 -23.84 11.62 -65.31
C PHE A 550 -22.39 12.16 -65.37
N LYS A 551 -22.07 12.72 -66.53
CA LYS A 551 -20.77 13.15 -67.07
C LYS A 551 -20.16 14.38 -66.38
N SER A 552 -18.82 14.46 -66.56
CA SER A 552 -17.92 15.63 -66.80
C SER A 552 -17.97 16.80 -65.79
N ASP A 553 -16.96 17.63 -65.54
CA ASP A 553 -15.70 18.00 -66.17
C ASP A 553 -14.83 18.76 -65.12
N TYR A 554 -13.51 18.72 -65.31
CA TYR A 554 -12.48 19.75 -65.03
C TYR A 554 -12.16 20.33 -63.62
N SER A 555 -10.83 20.33 -63.40
CA SER A 555 -9.91 21.34 -62.85
C SER A 555 -9.85 21.65 -61.35
N ASP A 556 -8.66 21.33 -60.82
CA ASP A 556 -7.80 22.10 -59.90
C ASP A 556 -8.24 23.53 -59.57
N ASN A 557 -8.24 23.88 -58.28
CA ASN A 557 -7.27 24.85 -57.76
C ASN A 557 -7.33 24.99 -56.23
N GLU A 558 -6.16 25.40 -55.74
CA GLU A 558 -5.74 25.79 -54.40
C GLU A 558 -6.70 26.75 -53.68
N GLU A 559 -6.73 26.67 -52.35
CA GLU A 559 -6.30 27.76 -51.44
C GLU A 559 -6.79 27.52 -50.00
N GLU A 560 -5.85 27.57 -49.05
CA GLU A 560 -6.13 27.94 -47.66
C GLU A 560 -6.79 29.33 -47.60
N PRO A 561 -7.62 29.62 -46.58
CA PRO A 561 -7.06 30.48 -45.53
C PRO A 561 -7.55 30.18 -44.10
N MET A 562 -6.58 30.22 -43.19
CA MET A 562 -6.49 31.17 -42.08
C MET A 562 -7.73 31.42 -41.19
N LYS A 563 -7.60 30.94 -39.95
CA LYS A 563 -7.94 31.57 -38.66
C LYS A 563 -9.07 32.62 -38.62
N LEU A 564 -10.02 32.34 -37.73
CA LEU A 564 -10.24 33.19 -36.55
C LEU A 564 -10.55 32.33 -35.33
#